data_AF-A0A523NBA7-F1
#
_entry.id   AF-A0A523NBA7-F1
#
_cell.length_a   1.000
_cell.length_b   1.000
_cell.length_c   1.000
_cell.angle_alpha   90.00
_cell.angle_beta   90.00
_cell.angle_gamma   90.00
#
_symmetry.space_group_name_H-M   'P 1'
#
loop_
_entity.id
_entity.type
_entity.pdbx_description
1 polymer ?
#
loop_
_entity_poly.entity_id
_entity_poly.type
_entity_poly.pdbx_seq_one_letter_code
_entity_poly.pdbx_strand_id
1 'polypeptide(L)' 'MTGRKTPVGFTIGGTVRIGDLDGDGVVGIDDFLLLLAAWGPCPTPPALCPADLDDDGVAGITDFLILLALWS' A
#
# COMPACT_ATOMS: atom_id res chain seq x y z
N MET A 1 16.17 -4.15 11.26
CA MET A 1 16.96 -2.94 10.95
C MET A 1 16.07 -2.08 10.04
N THR A 2 15.06 -1.45 10.65
CA THR A 2 14.94 0.01 10.86
C THR A 2 14.39 0.74 9.64
N GLY A 3 13.11 1.08 9.70
CA GLY A 3 12.52 2.09 8.82
C GLY A 3 11.03 1.89 8.60
N ARG A 4 10.19 2.17 9.60
CA ARG A 4 8.78 2.48 9.29
C ARG A 4 8.81 3.83 8.56
N LYS A 5 8.84 3.79 7.22
CA LYS A 5 8.75 4.97 6.38
C LYS A 5 7.33 5.52 6.58
N THR A 6 7.22 6.60 7.34
CA THR A 6 5.96 7.33 7.46
C THR A 6 5.57 7.83 6.07
N PRO A 7 4.33 7.59 5.60
CA PRO A 7 3.86 8.17 4.35
C PRO A 7 3.90 9.69 4.49
N VAL A 8 4.49 10.34 3.50
CA VAL A 8 4.41 11.79 3.32
C VAL A 8 2.95 12.18 3.07
N GLY A 9 2.32 12.86 4.03
CA GLY A 9 1.14 13.72 3.78
C GLY A 9 -0.21 13.28 4.35
N PHE A 10 -0.47 13.72 5.60
CA PHE A 10 -1.74 14.31 6.09
C PHE A 10 -3.07 13.53 5.97
N THR A 11 -3.55 13.03 7.13
CA THR A 11 -4.99 12.93 7.40
C THR A 11 -5.31 13.48 8.79
N ILE A 12 -6.13 14.53 8.83
CA ILE A 12 -6.87 14.94 10.04
C ILE A 12 -7.98 13.88 10.24
N GLY A 13 -7.73 12.90 11.10
CA GLY A 13 -8.77 12.00 11.64
C GLY A 13 -8.83 10.57 11.10
N GLY A 14 -8.12 10.23 10.02
CA GLY A 14 -8.04 8.85 9.51
C GLY A 14 -6.76 8.16 9.94
N THR A 15 -6.85 7.03 10.64
CA THR A 15 -5.69 6.17 10.89
C THR A 15 -5.24 5.58 9.55
N VAL A 16 -3.96 5.73 9.18
CA VAL A 16 -3.40 5.02 8.02
C VAL A 16 -3.59 3.52 8.23
N ARG A 17 -4.46 2.90 7.44
CA ARG A 17 -4.66 1.46 7.40
C ARG A 17 -3.74 0.87 6.33
N ILE A 18 -3.01 -0.18 6.68
CA ILE A 18 -2.20 -0.91 5.68
C ILE A 18 -3.18 -1.54 4.70
N GLY A 19 -2.92 -1.41 3.40
CA GLY A 19 -3.79 -1.92 2.34
C GLY A 19 -4.96 -1.01 1.95
N ASP A 20 -5.20 0.09 2.66
CA ASP A 20 -6.16 1.16 2.27
C ASP A 20 -5.39 2.15 1.38
N LEU A 21 -5.39 1.84 0.09
CA LEU A 21 -4.61 2.52 -0.95
C LEU A 21 -5.35 3.72 -1.54
N ASP A 22 -6.68 3.76 -1.46
CA ASP A 22 -7.48 4.89 -1.91
C ASP A 22 -7.83 5.91 -0.80
N GLY A 23 -7.65 5.52 0.46
CA GLY A 23 -7.84 6.36 1.64
C GLY A 23 -9.29 6.47 2.11
N ASP A 24 -10.17 5.54 1.72
CA ASP A 24 -11.59 5.55 2.08
C ASP A 24 -11.88 4.98 3.49
N GLY A 25 -10.88 4.36 4.11
CA GLY A 25 -10.96 3.77 5.44
C GLY A 25 -11.35 2.28 5.48
N VAL A 26 -11.50 1.65 4.32
CA VAL A 26 -11.81 0.22 4.09
C VAL A 26 -10.62 -0.41 3.37
N VAL A 27 -10.46 -1.74 3.49
CA VAL A 27 -9.55 -2.49 2.62
C VAL A 27 -10.41 -3.44 1.78
N GLY A 28 -10.53 -3.15 0.49
CA GLY A 28 -11.49 -3.82 -0.37
C GLY A 28 -11.09 -3.88 -1.83
N ILE A 29 -12.11 -3.89 -2.69
CA ILE A 29 -11.93 -4.12 -4.12
C ILE A 29 -11.20 -2.98 -4.81
N ASP A 30 -11.43 -1.74 -4.40
CA ASP A 30 -10.81 -0.56 -5.01
C ASP A 30 -9.30 -0.51 -4.70
N ASP A 31 -8.90 -0.91 -3.48
CA ASP A 31 -7.49 -1.10 -3.13
C ASP A 31 -6.82 -2.22 -3.92
N PHE A 32 -7.53 -3.34 -4.12
CA PHE A 32 -7.00 -4.42 -4.95
C PHE A 32 -6.77 -3.98 -6.39
N LEU A 33 -7.69 -3.18 -6.95
CA LEU A 33 -7.53 -2.63 -8.30
C LEU A 33 -6.35 -1.64 -8.38
N LEU A 34 -6.11 -0.85 -7.34
CA LEU A 34 -4.93 0.01 -7.25
C LEU A 34 -3.62 -0.79 -7.16
N LEU A 35 -3.60 -1.89 -6.39
CA LEU A 35 -2.46 -2.81 -6.33
C LEU A 35 -2.17 -3.42 -7.70
N LEU A 36 -3.20 -3.90 -8.40
CA LEU A 36 -3.05 -4.44 -9.77
C LEU A 36 -2.56 -3.39 -10.77
N ALA A 37 -2.99 -2.13 -10.64
CA ALA A 37 -2.53 -1.05 -11.49
C ALA A 37 -1.03 -0.73 -11.28
N ALA A 38 -0.50 -1.03 -10.09
CA ALA A 38 0.89 -0.82 -9.72
C ALA A 38 1.78 -2.07 -9.89
N TRP A 39 1.24 -3.19 -10.39
CA TRP A 39 1.91 -4.48 -10.38
C TRP A 39 3.29 -4.47 -11.06
N GLY A 40 4.29 -4.98 -10.36
CA GLY A 40 5.66 -5.07 -10.81
C GLY A 40 6.63 -4.22 -9.98
N PRO A 41 7.85 -3.98 -10.49
CA PRO A 41 8.88 -3.25 -9.76
C PRO A 41 8.43 -1.83 -9.41
N CYS A 42 8.68 -1.44 -8.16
CA CYS A 42 8.44 -0.07 -7.73
C CYS A 42 9.40 0.91 -8.43
N PRO A 43 8.95 2.16 -8.68
CA PRO A 43 9.81 3.17 -9.26
C PRO A 43 10.95 3.55 -8.29
N THR A 44 12.07 4.00 -8.85
CA THR A 44 13.17 4.50 -8.02
C THR A 44 12.75 5.77 -7.27
N PRO A 45 13.24 5.99 -6.03
CA PRO A 45 13.00 7.22 -5.29
C PRO A 45 13.29 8.48 -6.12
N PRO A 46 12.50 9.56 -5.97
CA PRO A 46 11.54 9.82 -4.90
C PRO A 46 10.10 9.36 -5.17
N ALA A 47 9.83 8.70 -6.29
CA ALA A 47 8.49 8.22 -6.59
C ALA A 47 8.04 7.18 -5.54
N LEU A 48 6.77 7.26 -5.14
CA LEU A 48 6.18 6.37 -4.12
C LEU A 48 5.58 5.13 -4.79
N CYS A 49 5.50 4.05 -4.01
CA CYS A 49 4.87 2.79 -4.39
C CYS A 49 3.95 2.34 -3.26
N PRO A 50 2.74 2.92 -3.12
CA PRO A 50 1.85 2.60 -2.01
C PRO A 50 1.43 1.12 -1.94
N ALA A 51 1.49 0.42 -3.09
CA ALA A 51 1.14 -0.98 -3.23
C ALA A 51 2.24 -1.97 -2.77
N ASP A 52 3.44 -1.49 -2.45
CA ASP A 52 4.53 -2.27 -1.84
C ASP A 52 4.35 -2.23 -0.31
N LEU A 53 3.60 -3.21 0.18
CA LEU A 53 3.14 -3.33 1.56
C LEU A 53 4.17 -4.04 2.46
N ASP A 54 5.11 -4.79 1.89
CA ASP A 54 6.20 -5.46 2.62
C ASP A 54 7.58 -4.79 2.49
N ASP A 55 7.66 -3.68 1.75
CA ASP A 55 8.86 -2.87 1.50
C ASP A 55 9.97 -3.67 0.75
N ASP A 56 9.61 -4.64 -0.10
CA ASP A 56 10.56 -5.44 -0.88
C ASP A 56 10.97 -4.79 -2.23
N GLY A 57 10.31 -3.69 -2.61
CA GLY A 57 10.56 -2.95 -3.84
C GLY A 57 9.78 -3.47 -5.05
N VAL A 58 8.81 -4.36 -4.87
CA VAL A 58 7.94 -4.90 -5.91
C VAL A 58 6.50 -4.94 -5.40
N ALA A 59 5.56 -4.35 -6.13
CA ALA A 59 4.14 -4.62 -5.89
C ALA A 59 3.77 -5.95 -6.56
N GLY A 60 3.50 -6.99 -5.78
CA GLY A 60 3.28 -8.33 -6.29
C GLY A 60 2.45 -9.23 -5.37
N ILE A 61 2.78 -10.53 -5.43
CA ILE A 61 1.97 -11.55 -4.76
C ILE A 61 2.02 -11.43 -3.24
N THR A 62 3.16 -11.05 -2.66
CA THR A 62 3.27 -10.87 -1.21
C THR A 62 2.36 -9.75 -0.73
N ASP A 63 2.32 -8.63 -1.45
CA ASP A 63 1.45 -7.49 -1.15
C ASP A 63 -0.02 -7.85 -1.31
N PHE A 64 -0.36 -8.59 -2.36
CA PHE A 64 -1.73 -9.08 -2.55
C PHE A 64 -2.18 -9.97 -1.38
N LEU A 65 -1.31 -10.86 -0.90
CA LEU A 65 -1.61 -11.69 0.27
C LEU A 65 -1.75 -10.86 1.55
N ILE A 66 -0.98 -9.79 1.71
CA ILE A 66 -1.14 -8.84 2.82
C ILE A 66 -2.48 -8.11 2.71
N LEU A 67 -2.86 -7.64 1.53
CA LEU A 67 -4.13 -6.96 1.28
C LEU A 67 -5.32 -7.89 1.61
N LEU A 68 -5.30 -9.14 1.16
CA LEU A 68 -6.33 -10.13 1.49
C LEU A 68 -6.41 -10.43 3.00
N ALA A 69 -5.28 -10.41 3.71
CA ALA A 69 -5.26 -10.61 5.15
C ALA A 69 -5.92 -9.44 5.94
N LEU A 70 -6.07 -8.28 5.29
CA LEU A 70 -6.63 -7.06 5.87
C LEU A 70 -8.04 -6.72 5.35
N TRP A 71 -8.57 -7.52 4.41
CA TRP A 71 -9.85 -7.30 3.75
C TRP A 71 -11.01 -7.14 4.75
N SER A 72 -11.87 -6.13 4.53
CA SER A 72 -13.00 -5.78 5.40
C SER A 72 -14.29 -5.54 4.65
#